data_AF-A0A1E1W8G5-F1
#
_entry.id   AF-A0A1E1W8G5-F1
#
_cell.length_a   1.000
_cell.length_b   1.000
_cell.length_c   1.000
_cell.angle_alpha   90.00
_cell.angle_beta   90.00
_cell.angle_gamma   90.00
#
_symmetry.space_group_name_H-M   'P 1'
#
loop_
_entity.id
_entity.type
_entity.pdbx_description
1 polymer ?
#
loop_
_entity_poly.entity_id
_entity_poly.type
_entity_poly.pdbx_seq_one_letter_code
_entity_poly.pdbx_strand_id
1 'polypeptide(L)'
;DPHGLPWVEYMHEGPAKIWYGIPDEQSGNFRRAVEALCPTSCQNKSIWLSSDITMIPPNLLREHNVSLSRAVQNPGEYIIVFPKAYSCSISTGFTVSESVYFATHSWLKQVHEVFSEVRDSCEPTTFSLEQLLIALSEDPRASLAVLQTVQASLTTVINEELRHRARLAQLNVKSR
;
A
#
# COMPACT_ATOMS: atom_id res chain seq x y z
N ASP A 1 -3.06 -3.02 -1.07
CA ASP A 1 -3.59 -1.86 -0.32
C ASP A 1 -3.16 -0.57 -0.99
N PRO A 2 -4.09 0.35 -1.29
CA PRO A 2 -3.76 1.65 -1.88
C PRO A 2 -2.89 2.54 -0.98
N HIS A 3 -2.88 2.33 0.35
CA HIS A 3 -2.07 3.11 1.29
C HIS A 3 -0.64 2.57 1.46
N GLY A 4 -0.21 1.60 0.65
CA GLY A 4 1.14 1.05 0.71
C GLY A 4 1.52 0.48 2.08
N LEU A 5 0.56 0.07 2.90
CA LEU A 5 0.82 -0.54 4.19
C LEU A 5 1.35 -1.97 4.01
N PRO A 6 2.33 -2.39 4.83
CA PRO A 6 2.60 -3.81 4.97
C PRO A 6 1.42 -4.49 5.66
N TRP A 7 1.36 -5.81 5.47
CA TRP A 7 0.41 -6.65 6.18
C TRP A 7 1.03 -7.99 6.49
N VAL A 8 0.45 -8.65 7.47
CA VAL A 8 0.89 -9.95 7.94
C VAL A 8 -0.30 -10.90 7.90
N GLU A 9 -0.03 -12.15 7.54
CA GLU A 9 -0.97 -13.25 7.66
C GLU A 9 -0.40 -14.32 8.60
N TYR A 10 -1.25 -14.80 9.52
CA TYR A 10 -0.99 -15.97 10.34
C TYR A 10 -1.91 -17.11 9.93
N MET A 11 -1.34 -18.30 9.73
CA MET A 11 -2.10 -19.49 9.39
C MET A 11 -2.36 -20.34 10.63
N HIS A 12 -3.64 -20.49 11.00
CA HIS A 12 -4.04 -21.26 12.19
C HIS A 12 -4.09 -22.76 11.92
N GLU A 13 -4.75 -23.16 10.82
CA GLU A 13 -5.11 -24.56 10.59
C GLU A 13 -5.15 -24.90 9.09
N GLY A 14 -5.05 -26.19 8.79
CA GLY A 14 -5.21 -26.74 7.44
C GLY A 14 -3.90 -27.23 6.78
N PRO A 15 -3.98 -27.73 5.54
CA PRO A 15 -2.80 -28.06 4.73
C PRO A 15 -2.14 -26.79 4.18
N ALA A 16 -0.87 -26.87 3.80
CA ALA A 16 -0.06 -25.69 3.49
C ALA A 16 -0.65 -24.74 2.42
N LYS A 17 -0.34 -23.46 2.53
CA LYS A 17 -0.65 -22.41 1.54
C LYS A 17 0.60 -22.08 0.72
N ILE A 18 0.48 -21.99 -0.60
CA ILE A 18 1.59 -21.63 -1.49
C ILE A 18 1.50 -20.14 -1.79
N TRP A 19 2.60 -19.43 -1.60
CA TRP A 19 2.72 -17.99 -1.84
C TRP A 19 3.67 -17.69 -2.97
N TYR A 20 3.36 -16.66 -3.73
CA TYR A 20 4.24 -16.00 -4.67
C TYR A 20 4.33 -14.52 -4.34
N GLY A 21 5.55 -13.99 -4.33
CA GLY A 21 5.82 -12.59 -4.02
C GLY A 21 6.71 -11.95 -5.07
N ILE A 22 6.36 -10.73 -5.50
CA ILE A 22 7.16 -9.90 -6.40
C ILE A 22 7.54 -8.63 -5.62
N PRO A 23 8.83 -8.33 -5.46
CA PRO A 23 9.27 -7.18 -4.70
C PRO A 23 9.05 -5.88 -5.50
N ASP A 24 9.02 -4.73 -4.82
CA ASP A 24 8.75 -3.41 -5.43
C ASP A 24 9.77 -3.06 -6.53
N GLU A 25 11.03 -3.49 -6.38
CA GLU A 25 12.08 -3.29 -7.39
C GLU A 25 11.74 -3.94 -8.75
N GLN A 26 10.82 -4.92 -8.76
CA GLN A 26 10.33 -5.58 -9.97
C GLN A 26 9.01 -5.01 -10.48
N SER A 27 8.43 -3.99 -9.82
CA SER A 27 7.14 -3.40 -10.17
C SER A 27 7.06 -2.96 -11.64
N GLY A 28 8.12 -2.32 -12.16
CA GLY A 28 8.17 -1.91 -13.57
C GLY A 28 8.23 -3.08 -14.56
N ASN A 29 8.94 -4.16 -14.23
CA ASN A 29 8.97 -5.39 -15.05
C ASN A 29 7.60 -6.07 -15.01
N PHE A 30 7.00 -6.14 -13.82
CA PHE A 30 5.70 -6.74 -13.61
C PHE A 30 4.62 -6.00 -14.40
N ARG A 31 4.58 -4.66 -14.33
CA ARG A 31 3.65 -3.85 -15.13
C ARG A 31 3.73 -4.16 -16.62
N ARG A 32 4.93 -4.15 -17.21
CA ARG A 32 5.11 -4.47 -18.64
C ARG A 32 4.64 -5.89 -18.97
N ALA A 33 4.90 -6.85 -18.09
CA ALA A 33 4.43 -8.22 -18.27
C ALA A 33 2.90 -8.30 -18.25
N VAL A 34 2.22 -7.63 -17.30
CA VAL A 34 0.76 -7.64 -17.23
C VAL A 34 0.13 -6.87 -18.39
N GLU A 35 0.71 -5.74 -18.82
CA GLU A 35 0.23 -5.01 -20.00
C GLU A 35 0.32 -5.86 -21.28
N ALA A 36 1.35 -6.71 -21.40
CA ALA A 36 1.49 -7.62 -22.54
C ALA A 36 0.56 -8.85 -22.45
N LEU A 37 0.47 -9.47 -21.27
CA LEU A 37 -0.26 -10.73 -21.06
C LEU A 37 -1.77 -10.52 -20.85
N CYS A 38 -2.15 -9.40 -20.22
CA CYS A 38 -3.50 -9.09 -19.77
C CYS A 38 -3.82 -7.58 -19.96
N PRO A 39 -3.80 -7.07 -21.21
CA PRO A 39 -3.92 -5.63 -21.48
C PRO A 39 -5.22 -5.02 -20.95
N THR A 40 -6.31 -5.78 -20.93
CA THR A 40 -7.63 -5.32 -20.45
C THR A 40 -7.69 -5.13 -18.93
N SER A 41 -6.72 -5.67 -18.18
CA SER A 41 -6.65 -5.56 -16.73
C SER A 41 -5.92 -4.29 -16.25
N CYS A 42 -5.26 -3.56 -17.15
CA CYS A 42 -4.42 -2.41 -16.80
C CYS A 42 -5.17 -1.08 -16.99
N GLN A 43 -4.98 -0.15 -16.05
CA GLN A 43 -5.45 1.23 -16.13
C GLN A 43 -4.29 2.19 -16.43
N ASN A 44 -4.58 3.27 -17.16
CA ASN A 44 -3.59 4.32 -17.44
C ASN A 44 -3.46 5.31 -16.27
N LYS A 45 -2.99 4.83 -15.11
CA LYS A 45 -2.80 5.58 -13.86
C LYS A 45 -1.56 5.09 -13.09
N SER A 46 -1.23 5.74 -11.97
CA SER A 46 -0.14 5.28 -11.09
C SER A 46 -0.50 3.94 -10.43
N ILE A 47 -1.70 3.86 -9.84
CA ILE A 47 -2.31 2.58 -9.42
C ILE A 47 -2.94 1.94 -10.68
N TRP A 48 -2.11 1.19 -11.40
CA TRP A 48 -2.43 0.66 -12.73
C TRP A 48 -3.15 -0.70 -12.69
N LEU A 49 -3.09 -1.43 -11.57
CA LEU A 49 -3.74 -2.73 -11.38
C LEU A 49 -4.74 -2.62 -10.22
N SER A 50 -6.03 -2.70 -10.50
CA SER A 50 -7.04 -2.85 -9.46
C SER A 50 -6.87 -4.21 -8.77
N SER A 51 -7.00 -4.28 -7.44
CA SER A 51 -6.73 -5.49 -6.67
C SER A 51 -7.57 -6.70 -7.10
N ASP A 52 -6.92 -7.87 -7.13
CA ASP A 52 -7.48 -9.23 -7.20
C ASP A 52 -8.23 -9.64 -8.48
N ILE A 53 -7.83 -9.14 -9.65
CA ILE A 53 -8.53 -9.47 -10.92
C ILE A 53 -7.84 -10.51 -11.80
N THR A 54 -6.54 -10.79 -11.64
CA THR A 54 -5.78 -11.62 -12.59
C THR A 54 -4.77 -12.52 -11.90
N MET A 55 -4.86 -13.84 -12.16
CA MET A 55 -3.80 -14.79 -11.84
C MET A 55 -2.95 -15.07 -13.07
N ILE A 56 -1.65 -14.83 -12.99
CA ILE A 56 -0.70 -15.11 -14.07
C ILE A 56 0.23 -16.25 -13.61
N PRO A 57 0.37 -17.33 -14.41
CA PRO A 57 1.32 -18.39 -14.14
C PRO A 57 2.75 -17.84 -13.91
N PRO A 58 3.46 -18.25 -12.83
CA PRO A 58 4.79 -17.72 -12.51
C PRO A 58 5.83 -17.91 -13.60
N ASN A 59 5.72 -18.96 -14.42
CA ASN A 59 6.63 -19.19 -15.55
C ASN A 59 6.50 -18.10 -16.63
N LEU A 60 5.26 -17.66 -16.94
CA LEU A 60 5.04 -16.59 -17.91
C LEU A 60 5.62 -15.27 -17.40
N LEU A 61 5.50 -14.99 -16.10
CA LEU A 61 6.13 -13.81 -15.49
C LEU A 61 7.65 -13.86 -15.60
N ARG A 62 8.26 -15.02 -15.37
CA ARG A 62 9.71 -15.22 -15.52
C ARG A 62 10.18 -15.04 -16.97
N GLU A 63 9.41 -15.55 -17.93
CA GLU A 63 9.67 -15.34 -19.37
C GLU A 63 9.64 -13.86 -19.76
N HIS A 64 8.90 -13.03 -19.01
CA HIS A 64 8.83 -11.57 -19.15
C HIS A 64 9.80 -10.81 -18.21
N ASN A 65 10.86 -11.48 -17.73
CA ASN A 65 11.90 -10.90 -16.87
C ASN A 65 11.42 -10.37 -15.52
N VAL A 66 10.33 -10.93 -14.98
CA VAL A 66 9.87 -10.63 -13.62
C VAL A 66 10.51 -11.61 -12.64
N SER A 67 11.34 -11.10 -11.73
CA SER A 67 11.85 -11.90 -10.61
C SER A 67 10.80 -12.04 -9.52
N LEU A 68 10.57 -13.27 -9.06
CA LEU A 68 9.55 -13.58 -8.05
C LEU A 68 10.02 -14.71 -7.13
N SER A 69 9.57 -14.64 -5.88
CA SER A 69 9.83 -15.62 -4.84
C SER A 69 8.64 -16.54 -4.64
N ARG A 70 8.90 -17.77 -4.18
CA ARG A 70 7.87 -18.72 -3.76
C ARG A 70 8.10 -19.10 -2.30
N ALA A 71 7.04 -19.12 -1.51
CA ALA A 71 7.06 -19.64 -0.14
C ALA A 71 5.94 -20.67 0.05
N VAL A 72 6.14 -21.55 1.03
CA VAL A 72 5.11 -22.49 1.51
C VAL A 72 4.87 -22.13 2.96
N GLN A 73 3.63 -21.80 3.30
CA GLN A 73 3.21 -21.47 4.65
C GLN A 73 2.46 -22.65 5.25
N ASN A 74 2.92 -23.15 6.38
CA ASN A 74 2.29 -24.17 7.20
C ASN A 74 1.50 -23.54 8.36
N PRO A 75 0.59 -24.30 9.01
CA PRO A 75 -0.01 -23.87 10.26
C PRO A 75 1.04 -23.47 11.31
N GLY A 76 0.81 -22.34 11.99
CA GLY A 76 1.75 -21.75 12.94
C GLY A 76 2.74 -20.75 12.33
N GLU A 77 2.74 -20.55 11.01
CA GLU A 77 3.69 -19.67 10.34
C GLU A 77 3.07 -18.32 9.93
N TYR A 78 3.92 -17.29 9.96
CA TYR A 78 3.59 -15.95 9.49
C TYR A 78 4.14 -15.70 8.09
N ILE A 79 3.36 -15.03 7.25
CA ILE A 79 3.84 -14.38 6.02
C ILE A 79 3.70 -12.87 6.20
N ILE A 80 4.79 -12.15 5.97
CA ILE A 80 4.80 -10.68 6.01
C ILE A 80 4.99 -10.18 4.59
N VAL A 81 4.06 -9.34 4.13
CA VAL A 81 4.12 -8.68 2.83
C VAL A 81 4.53 -7.22 3.05
N PHE A 82 5.64 -6.85 2.43
CA PHE A 82 6.23 -5.51 2.54
C PHE A 82 5.45 -4.49 1.69
N PRO A 83 5.60 -3.18 1.98
CA PRO A 83 5.01 -2.12 1.17
C PRO A 83 5.29 -2.30 -0.32
N LYS A 84 4.29 -2.01 -1.16
CA LYS A 84 4.37 -2.05 -2.64
C LYS A 84 4.72 -3.43 -3.25
N ALA A 85 4.93 -4.47 -2.45
CA ALA A 85 5.11 -5.83 -2.95
C ALA A 85 3.79 -6.39 -3.49
N TYR A 86 3.86 -7.11 -4.60
CA TYR A 86 2.73 -7.88 -5.12
C TYR A 86 2.77 -9.28 -4.55
N SER A 87 1.63 -9.80 -4.12
CA SER A 87 1.52 -11.14 -3.54
C SER A 87 0.34 -11.89 -4.12
N CYS A 88 0.48 -13.20 -4.27
CA CYS A 88 -0.58 -14.13 -4.64
C CYS A 88 -0.45 -15.38 -3.78
N SER A 89 -1.57 -15.96 -3.36
CA SER A 89 -1.55 -17.20 -2.59
C SER A 89 -2.59 -18.20 -3.07
N ILE A 90 -2.31 -19.48 -2.87
CA ILE A 90 -3.18 -20.61 -3.22
C ILE A 90 -3.21 -21.57 -2.04
N SER A 91 -4.39 -21.77 -1.44
CA SER A 91 -4.59 -22.80 -0.42
C SER A 91 -4.65 -24.19 -1.07
N THR A 92 -3.88 -25.15 -0.57
CA THR A 92 -3.87 -26.54 -1.10
C THR A 92 -5.01 -27.40 -0.58
N GLY A 93 -5.88 -26.83 0.25
CA GLY A 93 -7.07 -27.45 0.81
C GLY A 93 -7.80 -26.46 1.72
N PHE A 94 -8.63 -26.95 2.63
CA PHE A 94 -9.32 -26.10 3.60
C PHE A 94 -8.35 -25.51 4.62
N THR A 95 -8.24 -24.17 4.67
CA THR A 95 -7.32 -23.44 5.54
C THR A 95 -8.04 -22.39 6.36
N VAL A 96 -7.57 -22.14 7.58
CA VAL A 96 -8.00 -21.01 8.43
C VAL A 96 -6.81 -20.10 8.65
N SER A 97 -6.93 -18.83 8.27
CA SER A 97 -5.88 -17.81 8.42
C SER A 97 -6.48 -16.46 8.79
N GLU A 98 -5.73 -15.65 9.53
CA GLU A 98 -6.07 -14.28 9.89
C GLU A 98 -5.01 -13.33 9.30
N SER A 99 -5.43 -12.15 8.83
CA SER A 99 -4.51 -11.14 8.31
C SER A 99 -4.84 -9.75 8.83
N VAL A 100 -3.81 -8.92 8.95
CA VAL A 100 -3.95 -7.53 9.40
C VAL A 100 -2.91 -6.62 8.75
N TYR A 101 -3.35 -5.42 8.38
CA TYR A 101 -2.47 -4.33 7.96
C TYR A 101 -1.87 -3.62 9.17
N PHE A 102 -0.62 -3.18 9.06
CA PHE A 102 0.03 -2.44 10.14
C PHE A 102 0.90 -1.31 9.59
N ALA A 103 1.00 -0.21 10.35
CA ALA A 103 1.84 0.93 9.99
C ALA A 103 3.18 0.86 10.72
N THR A 104 4.27 1.15 10.01
CA THR A 104 5.63 1.23 10.57
C THR A 104 6.12 2.67 10.58
N HIS A 105 7.19 2.96 11.35
CA HIS A 105 7.82 4.29 11.32
C HIS A 105 8.36 4.65 9.92
N SER A 106 8.86 3.67 9.17
CA SER A 106 9.32 3.86 7.80
C SER A 106 8.19 4.21 6.85
N TRP A 107 7.02 3.58 6.99
CA TRP A 107 5.82 3.94 6.21
C TRP A 107 5.41 5.39 6.47
N LEU A 108 5.42 5.84 7.73
CA LEU A 108 5.07 7.22 8.08
C LEU A 108 5.97 8.26 7.38
N LYS A 109 7.24 7.94 7.13
CA LYS A 109 8.16 8.84 6.40
C LYS A 109 7.77 9.02 4.92
N GLN A 110 7.09 8.05 4.33
CA GLN A 110 6.68 8.03 2.92
C GLN A 110 5.20 8.42 2.75
N VAL A 111 4.51 8.79 3.83
CA VAL A 111 3.05 8.90 3.83
C VAL A 111 2.52 9.96 2.86
N HIS A 112 3.25 11.06 2.65
CA HIS A 112 2.83 12.09 1.69
C HIS A 112 2.90 11.60 0.24
N GLU A 113 3.94 10.82 -0.10
CA GLU A 113 4.09 10.24 -1.44
C GLU A 113 2.96 9.26 -1.70
N VAL A 114 2.69 8.36 -0.74
CA VAL A 114 1.58 7.41 -0.80
C VAL A 114 0.24 8.12 -1.02
N PHE A 115 -0.10 9.11 -0.19
CA PHE A 115 -1.38 9.82 -0.32
C PHE A 115 -1.46 10.67 -1.59
N SER A 116 -0.33 11.16 -2.11
CA SER A 116 -0.27 11.79 -3.43
C SER A 116 -0.58 10.78 -4.53
N GLU A 117 0.07 9.62 -4.53
CA GLU A 117 -0.14 8.56 -5.52
C GLU A 117 -1.62 8.09 -5.56
N VAL A 118 -2.23 7.93 -4.39
CA VAL A 118 -3.66 7.59 -4.24
C VAL A 118 -4.54 8.67 -4.86
N ARG A 119 -4.30 9.94 -4.50
CA ARG A 119 -5.05 11.09 -5.03
C ARG A 119 -4.89 11.22 -6.55
N ASP A 120 -3.66 11.11 -7.06
CA ASP A 120 -3.34 11.24 -8.48
C ASP A 120 -3.93 10.09 -9.31
N SER A 121 -4.16 8.93 -8.67
CA SER A 121 -4.87 7.80 -9.26
C SER A 121 -6.40 7.89 -9.12
N CYS A 122 -6.91 8.92 -8.46
CA CYS A 122 -8.33 9.07 -8.10
C CYS A 122 -8.87 7.85 -7.33
N GLU A 123 -8.01 7.20 -6.53
CA GLU A 123 -8.42 6.10 -5.66
C GLU A 123 -9.00 6.67 -4.35
N PRO A 124 -10.07 6.08 -3.80
CA PRO A 124 -10.62 6.52 -2.53
C PRO A 124 -9.66 6.18 -1.38
N THR A 125 -9.40 7.15 -0.50
CA THR A 125 -8.69 6.89 0.75
C THR A 125 -9.62 6.25 1.78
N THR A 126 -9.10 5.32 2.58
CA THR A 126 -9.86 4.69 3.67
C THR A 126 -9.89 5.55 4.93
N PHE A 127 -8.93 6.46 5.08
CA PHE A 127 -8.83 7.41 6.20
C PHE A 127 -8.19 8.73 5.76
N SER A 128 -8.32 9.78 6.57
CA SER A 128 -7.67 11.08 6.35
C SER A 128 -6.25 11.07 6.93
N LEU A 129 -5.28 11.47 6.10
CA LEU A 129 -3.90 11.66 6.52
C LEU A 129 -3.79 12.76 7.59
N GLU A 130 -4.48 13.87 7.39
CA GLU A 130 -4.45 15.03 8.27
C GLU A 130 -4.97 14.68 9.66
N GLN A 131 -6.10 13.96 9.73
CA GLN A 131 -6.65 13.48 11.00
C GLN A 131 -5.70 12.49 11.70
N LEU A 132 -5.06 11.59 10.95
CA LEU A 132 -4.06 10.68 11.50
C LEU A 132 -2.87 11.45 12.10
N LEU A 133 -2.33 12.43 11.37
CA LEU A 133 -1.19 13.24 11.84
C LEU A 133 -1.54 14.03 13.11
N ILE A 134 -2.73 14.63 13.16
CA ILE A 134 -3.20 15.34 14.37
C ILE A 134 -3.33 14.36 15.54
N ALA A 135 -4.01 13.22 15.34
CA ALA A 135 -4.17 12.21 16.38
C ALA A 135 -2.84 11.68 16.92
N LEU A 136 -1.85 11.46 16.04
CA LEU A 136 -0.50 11.05 16.44
C LEU A 136 0.25 12.15 17.20
N SER A 137 0.00 13.43 16.90
CA SER A 137 0.60 14.55 17.63
C SER A 137 0.04 14.73 19.04
N GLU A 138 -1.18 14.25 19.28
CA GLU A 138 -1.88 14.33 20.56
C GLU A 138 -1.75 13.05 21.40
N ASP A 139 -1.26 11.94 20.82
CA ASP A 139 -1.13 10.66 21.53
C ASP A 139 0.09 10.68 22.50
N PRO A 140 -0.13 10.58 23.83
CA PRO A 140 0.96 10.58 24.81
C PRO A 140 1.85 9.34 24.71
N ARG A 141 1.44 8.29 23.99
CA ARG A 141 2.22 7.06 23.77
C ARG A 141 3.14 7.18 22.56
N ALA A 142 3.04 8.24 21.76
CA ALA A 142 3.86 8.42 20.57
C ALA A 142 5.34 8.61 20.96
N SER A 143 6.22 7.86 20.30
CA SER A 143 7.66 8.01 20.52
C SER A 143 8.18 9.33 19.95
N LEU A 144 9.29 9.84 20.48
CA LEU A 144 9.94 11.05 19.96
C LEU A 144 10.25 10.96 18.45
N ALA A 145 10.68 9.79 17.98
CA ALA A 145 10.96 9.57 16.56
C ALA A 145 9.69 9.67 15.70
N VAL A 146 8.54 9.21 16.19
CA VAL A 146 7.25 9.38 15.51
C VAL A 146 6.87 10.86 15.50
N LEU A 147 6.95 11.54 16.64
CA LEU A 147 6.59 12.95 16.77
C LEU A 147 7.44 13.86 15.89
N GLN A 148 8.74 13.57 15.72
CA GLN A 148 9.60 14.31 14.78
C GLN A 148 9.14 14.16 13.33
N THR A 149 8.79 12.95 12.90
CA THR A 149 8.23 12.72 11.56
C THR A 149 6.88 13.43 11.41
N VAL A 150 5.99 13.30 12.40
CA VAL A 150 4.67 13.95 12.40
C VAL A 150 4.81 15.47 12.36
N GLN A 151 5.73 16.06 13.10
CA GLN A 151 5.96 17.51 13.10
C GLN A 151 6.34 18.01 11.70
N ALA A 152 7.27 17.33 11.03
CA ALA A 152 7.67 17.68 9.67
C ALA A 152 6.50 17.57 8.69
N SER A 153 5.75 16.46 8.76
CA SER A 153 4.57 16.21 7.93
C SER A 153 3.45 17.22 8.15
N LEU A 154 3.10 17.48 9.42
CA LEU A 154 2.04 18.41 9.79
C LEU A 154 2.38 19.85 9.41
N THR A 155 3.66 20.25 9.48
CA THR A 155 4.11 21.56 8.99
C THR A 155 3.83 21.72 7.50
N THR A 156 4.10 20.69 6.69
CA THR A 156 3.76 20.68 5.27
C THR A 156 2.25 20.83 5.05
N VAL A 157 1.44 20.02 5.74
CA VAL A 157 -0.03 20.09 5.65
C VAL A 157 -0.56 21.48 6.01
N ILE A 158 -0.08 22.07 7.11
CA ILE A 158 -0.50 23.39 7.56
C ILE A 158 -0.16 24.45 6.50
N ASN A 159 1.06 24.43 5.96
CA ASN A 159 1.49 25.38 4.93
C ASN A 159 0.65 25.27 3.65
N GLU A 160 0.35 24.04 3.21
CA GLU A 160 -0.50 23.80 2.06
C GLU A 160 -1.94 24.29 2.30
N GLU A 161 -2.53 23.93 3.45
CA GLU A 161 -3.88 24.34 3.82
C GLU A 161 -4.02 25.87 3.92
N LEU A 162 -3.05 26.56 4.54
CA LEU A 162 -3.02 28.02 4.60
C LEU A 162 -2.95 28.64 3.20
N ARG A 163 -2.11 28.09 2.32
CA ARG A 163 -2.02 28.52 0.92
C ARG A 163 -3.34 28.31 0.17
N HIS A 164 -4.01 27.18 0.38
CA HIS A 164 -5.30 26.89 -0.23
C HIS A 164 -6.40 27.85 0.25
N ARG A 165 -6.45 28.16 1.56
CA ARG A 165 -7.36 29.18 2.11
C ARG A 165 -7.12 30.56 1.51
N ALA A 166 -5.86 30.98 1.38
CA ALA A 166 -5.52 32.26 0.75
C ALA A 166 -6.00 32.33 -0.71
N ARG A 167 -5.85 31.23 -1.47
CA ARG A 167 -6.35 31.12 -2.84
C ARG A 167 -7.88 31.20 -2.93
N LEU A 168 -8.60 30.53 -2.02
CA LEU A 168 -10.06 30.60 -1.98
C LEU A 168 -10.56 32.00 -1.62
N ALA A 169 -9.86 32.70 -0.72
CA ALA A 169 -10.18 34.08 -0.37
C ALA A 169 -10.02 35.02 -1.59
N GLN A 170 -9.00 34.83 -2.42
CA GLN A 170 -8.83 35.58 -3.69
C GLN A 170 -9.97 35.34 -4.68
N LEU A 171 -10.63 34.18 -4.60
CA LEU A 171 -11.80 33.83 -5.40
C LEU A 171 -13.12 34.30 -4.77
N ASN A 172 -13.07 35.15 -3.73
CA ASN A 172 -14.22 35.65 -2.97
C ASN A 172 -15.07 34.57 -2.29
N VAL A 173 -14.51 33.38 -2.06
CA VAL A 173 -15.16 32.35 -1.24
C VAL A 173 -15.00 32.75 0.23
N LYS A 174 -16.10 33.15 0.87
CA LYS A 174 -16.11 33.54 2.28
C LYS A 174 -16.25 32.30 3.16
N SER A 175 -15.49 32.24 4.25
CA SER A 175 -15.84 31.34 5.35
C SER A 175 -17.20 31.75 5.88
N ARG A 176 -18.12 30.78 6.01
CA ARG A 176 -19.33 30.98 6.81
C ARG A 176 -18.96 31.21 8.27
#